data_AF-A0A2V7XUC3-F1
#
_entry.id   AF-A0A2V7XUC3-F1
#
_cell.length_a   1.000
_cell.length_b   1.000
_cell.length_c   1.000
_cell.angle_alpha   90.00
_cell.angle_beta   90.00
_cell.angle_gamma   90.00
#
_symmetry.space_group_name_H-M   'P 1'
#
loop_
_entity.id
_entity.type
_entity.pdbx_description
1 polymer ?
#
loop_
_entity_poly.entity_id
_entity_poly.type
_entity_poly.pdbx_seq_one_letter_code
_entity_poly.pdbx_strand_id
1 'polypeptide(L)' 'MRIKIIGAGLAGSECAFQLAERGHRVDLFEMRPAKMTPAHQTSNLAELVCS' A
#
# COMPACT_ATOMS: atom_id res chain seq x y z
N MET A 1 -19.81 3.64 0.27
CA MET A 1 -18.76 3.97 1.27
C MET A 1 -17.40 3.55 0.72
N ARG A 2 -16.31 4.28 0.99
CA ARG A 2 -14.95 3.90 0.56
C ARG A 2 -14.15 3.43 1.77
N ILE A 3 -13.36 2.37 1.61
CA ILE A 3 -12.49 1.82 2.65
C ILE A 3 -11.11 2.48 2.50
N LYS A 4 -10.62 3.10 3.57
CA LYS A 4 -9.30 3.74 3.57
C LYS A 4 -8.25 2.77 4.10
N ILE A 5 -7.16 2.63 3.37
CA ILE A 5 -6.01 1.81 3.78
C ILE A 5 -4.79 2.73 3.86
N ILE A 6 -4.13 2.74 5.01
CA ILE A 6 -2.96 3.58 5.27
C ILE A 6 -1.70 2.71 5.25
N GLY A 7 -0.80 3.01 4.31
CA GLY A 7 0.40 2.24 4.03
C GLY A 7 0.20 1.24 2.90
N ALA A 8 1.11 1.22 1.93
CA ALA A 8 1.10 0.33 0.78
C ALA A 8 2.33 -0.60 0.74
N GLY A 9 2.70 -1.14 1.90
CA GLY A 9 3.56 -2.32 1.98
C GLY A 9 2.79 -3.60 1.64
N LEU A 10 3.40 -4.78 1.81
CA LEU A 10 2.81 -6.08 1.46
C LEU A 10 1.35 -6.24 1.94
N ALA A 11 1.10 -6.01 3.23
CA ALA A 11 -0.23 -6.17 3.82
C ALA A 11 -1.25 -5.15 3.28
N GLY A 12 -0.83 -3.89 3.09
CA GLY A 12 -1.71 -2.83 2.59
C GLY A 12 -2.10 -3.04 1.13
N SER A 13 -1.14 -3.42 0.30
CA SER A 13 -1.36 -3.77 -1.10
C SER A 13 -2.29 -4.98 -1.24
N GLU A 14 -2.06 -6.04 -0.46
CA GLU A 14 -2.92 -7.24 -0.51
C GLU A 14 -4.34 -6.95 -0.02
N CYS A 15 -4.48 -6.19 1.07
CA CYS A 15 -5.79 -5.75 1.56
C CYS A 15 -6.55 -4.94 0.50
N ALA A 16 -5.88 -3.99 -0.15
CA ALA A 16 -6.47 -3.18 -1.22
C ALA A 16 -6.93 -4.05 -2.40
N PHE A 17 -6.07 -4.98 -2.82
CA PHE A 17 -6.37 -5.90 -3.92
C PHE A 17 -7.57 -6.80 -3.59
N GLN A 18 -7.55 -7.48 -2.44
CA GLN A 18 -8.62 -8.38 -2.00
C GLN A 18 -9.97 -7.66 -1.83
N LEU A 19 -9.96 -6.41 -1.36
CA LEU A 19 -11.18 -5.60 -1.25
C LEU A 19 -11.70 -5.14 -2.61
N ALA A 20 -10.80 -4.71 -3.51
CA ALA A 20 -11.15 -4.30 -4.86
C ALA A 20 -11.77 -5.47 -5.66
N GLU A 21 -11.16 -6.66 -5.59
CA GLU A 21 -11.67 -7.89 -6.22
C GLU A 21 -13.08 -8.28 -5.72
N ARG A 22 -13.42 -7.94 -4.48
CA ARG A 22 -14.75 -8.16 -3.88
C ARG A 22 -15.75 -7.03 -4.15
N GLY A 23 -15.39 -6.07 -5.02
CA GLY A 23 -16.28 -4.98 -5.43
C GLY A 23 -16.35 -3.81 -4.43
N HIS A 24 -15.44 -3.76 -3.45
CA HIS A 24 -15.37 -2.61 -2.54
C HIS A 24 -14.54 -1.48 -3.17
N ARG A 25 -14.99 -0.22 -2.96
CA ARG A 25 -14.20 0.96 -3.32
C ARG A 25 -13.13 1.21 -2.26
N VAL A 26 -11.87 1.30 -2.68
CA VAL A 26 -10.72 1.48 -1.80
C VAL A 26 -10.01 2.80 -2.13
N ASP A 27 -9.60 3.52 -1.10
CA ASP A 27 -8.61 4.59 -1.20
C ASP A 27 -7.33 4.12 -0.48
N LEU A 28 -6.26 3.86 -1.23
CA LEU A 28 -4.96 3.41 -0.71
C LEU A 28 -4.00 4.60 -0.60
N PHE A 29 -3.50 4.86 0.61
CA PHE A 29 -2.59 5.97 0.90
C PHE A 29 -1.19 5.44 1.16
N GLU A 30 -0.19 6.03 0.50
CA GLU A 30 1.22 5.77 0.73
C GLU A 30 1.96 7.10 0.85
N MET A 31 2.85 7.20 1.83
CA MET A 31 3.62 8.43 2.05
C MET A 31 4.82 8.52 1.09
N ARG A 32 5.32 7.39 0.59
CA ARG A 32 6.38 7.31 -0.42
C ARG A 32 5.85 7.73 -1.80
N PRO A 33 6.67 8.41 -2.64
CA PRO A 33 8.08 8.78 -2.40
C PRO A 33 8.27 10.08 -1.62
N ALA A 34 7.20 10.82 -1.29
CA ALA A 34 7.30 12.12 -0.63
C ALA A 34 7.96 12.04 0.76
N LYS A 35 7.74 10.94 1.49
CA LYS A 35 8.41 10.62 2.74
C LYS A 35 8.84 9.15 2.75
N MET A 36 10.15 8.93 2.65
CA MET A 36 10.75 7.60 2.70
C MET A 36 10.94 7.12 4.13
N THR A 37 10.92 5.80 4.35
CA THR A 37 11.51 5.19 5.55
C THR A 37 13.00 4.90 5.29
N PRO A 38 13.84 4.69 6.32
CA PRO A 38 15.24 4.33 6.12
C PRO A 38 15.48 3.04 5.31
N ALA A 39 14.53 2.10 5.30
CA ALA A 39 14.69 0.79 4.64
C ALA A 39 14.18 0.76 3.18
N HIS A 40 13.29 1.68 2.81
CA HIS A 40 12.67 1.68 1.49
C HIS A 40 13.48 2.54 0.52
N GLN A 41 13.62 2.06 -0.72
CA GLN A 41 14.44 2.64 -1.76
C GLN A 41 13.63 3.07 -2.99
N THR A 42 12.33 2.71 -3.06
CA THR A 42 11.48 2.98 -4.22
C THR A 42 10.13 3.58 -3.84
N SER A 43 9.44 4.13 -4.85
CA SER A 43 8.02 4.51 -4.75
C SER A 43 7.07 3.32 -4.98
N ASN A 44 7.59 2.11 -5.16
CA ASN A 44 6.77 0.95 -5.50
C ASN A 44 5.97 0.51 -4.27
N LEU A 45 4.71 0.15 -4.52
CA LEU A 45 3.90 -0.54 -3.53
C LEU A 45 4.46 -1.95 -3.33
N ALA A 46 4.25 -2.53 -2.15
CA ALA A 46 4.73 -3.86 -1.79
C ALA A 46 6.24 -4.10 -1.98
N GLU A 47 7.06 -3.05 -1.87
CA GLU A 47 8.52 -3.18 -1.90
C GLU A 47 9.01 -4.13 -0.80
N LEU A 48 9.82 -5.12 -1.19
CA LEU A 48 10.57 -5.96 -0.28
C LEU A 48 11.87 -5.23 0.08
N VAL A 49 12.02 -4.89 1.37
CA VAL A 49 13.20 -4.16 1.87
C VAL A 49 14.29 -5.09 2.39
N CYS A 50 14.02 -6.39 2.48
CA CYS A 50 14.94 -7.43 2.92
C CYS A 50 14.56 -8.77 2.25
N SER A 51 15.45 -9.77 2.34
CA SER A 51 15.13 -11.19 2.10
C SER A 51 14.25 -11.76 3.20
#